data_AF-A0A7R9WQV7-F1
#
_entry.id   AF-A0A7R9WQV7-F1
#
_cell.length_a   1.000
_cell.length_b   1.000
_cell.length_c   1.000
_cell.angle_alpha   90.00
_cell.angle_beta   90.00
_cell.angle_gamma   90.00
#
_symmetry.space_group_name_H-M   'P 1'
#
loop_
_entity.id
_entity.type
_entity.pdbx_description
1 polymer ?
#
loop_
_entity_poly.entity_id
_entity_poly.type
_entity_poly.pdbx_seq_one_letter_code
_entity_poly.pdbx_strand_id
1 'polypeptide(L)'
;EESKEKSPADVVEDDGFLGTGISHLYALPVGIALAVPAVQFEWYLVNEETLLASTFVAFCVVAYNQGGDLISKSLKDESAAMLKIQNDAEDEVIAKLEDNLEYMKLTENIVSDYQAILDLTQESYDKLNAAGKIKPQHDLKAQVEKMMNLVANEEQNVYEKAKTTLMDEATTSVTDSFGSDKALKKAALESAMAKLTGKKAAVDPVQAAFVSFFQKKASEAKKSDDGSEEAGRRAAMLAKLNGIAESESMLFRFDESGNPKLVA
;
A
#
# COMPACT_ATOMS: atom_id res chain seq x y z
N GLU A 1 35.24 -30.29 34.68
CA GLU A 1 34.94 -29.57 33.41
C GLU A 1 35.54 -28.18 33.55
N GLU A 2 36.42 -27.67 32.70
CA GLU A 2 36.87 -28.10 31.37
C GLU A 2 38.31 -27.59 31.15
N SER A 3 39.09 -28.47 30.53
CA SER A 3 40.29 -28.31 29.72
C SER A 3 40.91 -26.91 29.53
N LYS A 4 42.12 -26.73 30.11
CA LYS A 4 43.18 -25.96 29.45
C LYS A 4 43.94 -26.89 28.52
N GLU A 5 43.80 -26.57 27.24
CA GLU A 5 44.42 -27.16 26.07
C GLU A 5 45.95 -27.19 26.20
N LYS A 6 46.54 -28.37 26.00
CA LYS A 6 47.99 -28.59 25.99
C LYS A 6 48.53 -28.18 24.62
N SER A 7 49.31 -27.10 24.58
CA SER A 7 50.21 -26.80 23.47
C SER A 7 51.31 -27.86 23.40
N PRO A 8 51.71 -28.37 22.21
CA PRO A 8 52.70 -29.44 22.07
C PRO A 8 54.15 -28.92 22.14
N ALA A 9 54.42 -27.93 23.00
CA ALA A 9 55.69 -27.17 22.99
C ALA A 9 56.67 -27.52 24.13
N ASP A 10 56.30 -28.41 25.05
CA ASP A 10 57.19 -28.83 26.14
C ASP A 10 57.50 -30.32 26.05
N VAL A 11 58.32 -30.71 25.08
CA VAL A 11 59.20 -31.86 25.26
C VAL A 11 60.55 -31.28 25.64
N VAL A 12 60.81 -31.24 26.94
CA VAL A 12 62.17 -31.11 27.45
C VAL A 12 62.87 -32.41 27.07
N GLU A 13 63.46 -32.45 25.87
CA GLU A 13 64.36 -33.52 25.45
C GLU A 13 65.65 -33.37 26.25
N ASP A 14 65.71 -34.03 27.41
CA ASP A 14 66.98 -34.39 28.05
C ASP A 14 67.59 -35.55 27.25
N ASP A 15 67.83 -35.29 25.96
CA ASP A 15 68.39 -36.27 25.04
C ASP A 15 69.91 -36.23 25.20
N GLY A 16 70.40 -37.16 26.02
CA GLY A 16 71.81 -37.47 26.19
C GLY A 16 72.53 -37.67 24.84
N PHE A 17 73.87 -37.72 24.87
CA PHE A 17 74.71 -37.70 23.66
C PHE A 17 74.19 -38.64 22.56
N LEU A 18 73.83 -38.04 21.41
CA LEU A 18 73.25 -38.70 20.22
C LEU A 18 71.87 -39.36 20.41
N GLY A 19 71.01 -38.87 21.32
CA GLY A 19 69.63 -39.35 21.47
C GLY A 19 69.52 -40.75 22.07
N THR A 20 70.56 -41.21 22.77
CA THR A 20 70.63 -42.57 23.34
C THR A 20 70.24 -42.66 24.82
N GLY A 21 69.89 -41.54 25.46
CA GLY A 21 69.55 -41.49 26.89
C GLY A 21 70.72 -41.80 27.84
N ILE A 22 71.96 -41.88 27.34
CA ILE A 22 73.17 -42.07 28.14
C ILE A 22 73.79 -40.70 28.41
N SER A 23 74.01 -40.36 29.68
CA SER A 23 74.68 -39.10 30.03
C SER A 23 76.09 -39.08 29.45
N HIS A 24 76.56 -37.89 29.03
CA HIS A 24 77.90 -37.68 28.43
C HIS A 24 79.04 -38.33 29.24
N LEU A 25 78.86 -38.46 30.56
CA LEU A 25 79.83 -39.02 31.49
C LEU A 25 79.88 -40.56 31.49
N TYR A 26 78.82 -41.24 31.08
CA TYR A 26 78.79 -42.72 30.98
C TYR A 26 79.04 -43.23 29.56
N ALA A 27 78.81 -42.41 28.53
CA ALA A 27 79.12 -42.79 27.15
C ALA A 27 80.63 -42.97 26.92
N LEU A 28 81.46 -42.10 27.52
CA LEU A 28 82.91 -42.11 27.32
C LEU A 28 83.58 -43.37 27.93
N PRO A 29 83.31 -43.78 29.19
CA PRO A 29 83.90 -44.99 29.76
C PRO A 29 83.40 -46.28 29.11
N VAL A 30 82.12 -46.35 28.73
CA VAL A 30 81.54 -47.55 28.07
C VAL A 30 82.08 -47.70 26.65
N GLY A 31 82.23 -46.59 25.90
CA GLY A 31 82.86 -46.60 24.59
C GLY A 31 84.32 -47.06 24.63
N ILE A 32 85.09 -46.56 25.61
CA ILE A 32 86.49 -46.99 25.82
C ILE A 32 86.55 -48.48 26.21
N ALA A 33 85.67 -48.95 27.08
CA ALA A 33 85.62 -50.34 27.52
C ALA A 33 85.30 -51.33 26.39
N LEU A 34 84.53 -50.93 25.38
CA LEU A 34 84.26 -51.74 24.18
C LEU A 34 85.34 -51.60 23.10
N ALA A 35 85.93 -50.41 22.95
CA ALA A 35 86.93 -50.15 21.92
C ALA A 35 88.27 -50.86 22.20
N VAL A 36 88.72 -50.93 23.45
CA VAL A 36 90.02 -51.52 23.82
C VAL A 36 90.09 -53.03 23.49
N PRO A 37 89.09 -53.87 23.84
CA PRO A 37 89.07 -55.27 23.43
C PRO A 37 88.91 -55.47 21.92
N ALA A 38 88.11 -54.63 21.24
CA ALA A 38 87.87 -54.75 19.80
C ALA A 38 89.15 -54.57 18.96
N VAL A 39 90.06 -53.69 19.42
CA VAL A 39 91.37 -53.48 18.78
C VAL A 39 92.37 -54.57 19.19
N GLN A 40 92.38 -54.98 20.47
CA GLN A 40 93.38 -55.92 20.98
C GLN A 40 93.14 -57.38 20.59
N PHE A 41 91.89 -57.78 20.31
CA PHE A 41 91.54 -59.10 19.76
C PHE A 41 91.40 -59.12 18.23
N GLU A 42 91.79 -58.03 17.54
CA GLU A 42 91.70 -57.87 16.08
C GLU A 42 90.30 -58.16 15.48
N TRP A 43 89.23 -57.98 16.25
CA TRP A 43 87.86 -58.10 15.73
C TRP A 43 87.55 -57.03 14.69
N TYR A 44 88.30 -55.92 14.70
CA TYR A 44 88.25 -54.87 13.70
C TYR A 44 89.69 -54.42 13.37
N LEU A 45 90.10 -54.54 12.10
CA LEU A 45 91.44 -54.14 11.66
C LEU A 45 91.44 -52.65 11.30
N VAL A 46 92.27 -51.86 11.99
CA VAL A 46 92.43 -50.44 11.69
C VAL A 46 93.24 -50.30 10.40
N ASN A 47 92.55 -49.94 9.32
CA ASN A 47 93.14 -49.71 8.00
C ASN A 47 92.79 -48.30 7.48
N GLU A 48 93.29 -47.91 6.31
CA GLU A 48 93.03 -46.62 5.64
C GLU A 48 91.52 -46.29 5.54
N GLU A 49 90.68 -47.32 5.34
CA GLU A 49 89.21 -47.20 5.30
C GLU A 49 88.58 -46.78 6.65
N THR A 50 89.24 -47.04 7.78
CA THR A 50 88.74 -46.61 9.12
C THR A 50 88.95 -45.12 9.34
N LEU A 51 90.01 -44.54 8.76
CA LEU A 51 90.25 -43.11 8.77
C LEU A 51 89.24 -42.38 7.85
N LEU A 52 88.88 -43.01 6.73
CA LEU A 52 87.78 -42.53 5.89
C LEU A 52 86.42 -42.65 6.61
N ALA A 53 86.16 -43.75 7.31
CA ALA A 53 84.94 -43.94 8.09
C ALA A 53 84.81 -42.91 9.23
N SER A 54 85.90 -42.62 9.96
CA SER A 54 85.88 -41.64 11.04
C SER A 54 85.63 -40.21 10.54
N THR A 55 86.22 -39.83 9.40
CA THR A 55 85.97 -38.54 8.77
C THR A 55 84.54 -38.43 8.19
N PHE A 56 83.97 -39.53 7.68
CA PHE A 56 82.57 -39.57 7.26
C PHE A 56 81.58 -39.44 8.43
N VAL A 57 81.83 -40.14 9.54
CA VAL A 57 81.01 -39.98 10.76
C VAL A 57 81.11 -38.56 11.32
N ALA A 58 82.31 -37.98 11.34
CA ALA A 58 82.48 -36.57 11.73
C ALA A 58 81.72 -35.62 10.80
N PHE A 59 81.71 -35.87 9.49
CA PHE A 59 80.90 -35.13 8.53
C PHE A 59 79.40 -35.28 8.81
N CYS A 60 78.90 -36.49 9.08
CA CYS A 60 77.49 -36.73 9.43
C CYS A 60 77.08 -35.99 10.72
N VAL A 61 77.94 -35.96 11.74
CA VAL A 61 77.69 -35.22 12.99
C VAL A 61 77.64 -33.71 12.75
N VAL A 62 78.56 -33.16 11.94
CA VAL A 62 78.54 -31.73 11.57
C VAL A 62 77.32 -31.41 10.70
N ALA A 63 76.99 -32.26 9.73
CA ALA A 63 75.82 -32.11 8.87
C ALA A 63 74.51 -32.20 9.67
N TYR A 64 74.44 -33.04 10.69
CA TYR A 64 73.27 -33.11 11.57
C TYR A 64 73.15 -31.86 12.46
N ASN A 65 74.23 -31.45 13.13
CA ASN A 65 74.21 -30.30 14.04
C ASN A 65 74.05 -28.95 13.33
N GLN A 66 74.65 -28.76 12.15
CA GLN A 66 74.59 -27.47 11.43
C GLN A 66 73.59 -27.49 10.27
N GLY A 67 73.45 -28.62 9.58
CA GLY A 67 72.51 -28.78 8.47
C GLY A 67 71.10 -29.13 8.93
N GLY A 68 70.96 -29.87 10.04
CA GLY A 68 69.66 -30.23 10.61
C GLY A 68 68.82 -29.01 11.00
N ASP A 69 69.43 -28.03 11.67
CA ASP A 69 68.75 -26.78 12.04
C ASP A 69 68.30 -25.98 10.82
N LEU A 70 69.12 -25.94 9.76
CA LEU A 70 68.79 -25.23 8.53
C LEU A 70 67.65 -25.90 7.76
N ILE A 71 67.67 -27.23 7.66
CA ILE A 71 66.60 -28.02 7.02
C ILE A 71 65.31 -27.91 7.84
N SER A 72 65.39 -28.07 9.17
CA SER A 72 64.25 -27.95 10.08
C SER A 72 63.62 -26.56 10.00
N LYS A 73 64.43 -25.49 9.94
CA LYS A 73 63.92 -24.14 9.76
C LYS A 73 63.23 -23.95 8.40
N SER A 74 63.83 -24.46 7.31
CA SER A 74 63.21 -24.37 5.98
C SER A 74 61.86 -25.09 5.90
N LEU A 75 61.74 -26.28 6.53
CA LEU A 75 60.50 -27.04 6.58
C LEU A 75 59.45 -26.37 7.46
N LYS A 76 59.86 -25.78 8.59
CA LYS A 76 58.96 -24.99 9.44
C LYS A 76 58.45 -23.75 8.72
N ASP A 77 59.33 -23.02 8.03
CA ASP A 77 58.97 -21.84 7.23
C ASP A 77 58.02 -22.22 6.08
N GLU A 78 58.26 -23.32 5.37
CA GLU A 78 57.37 -23.85 4.33
C GLU A 78 56.01 -24.28 4.90
N SER A 79 56.00 -24.98 6.05
CA SER A 79 54.76 -25.39 6.71
C SER A 79 53.93 -24.19 7.18
N ALA A 80 54.58 -23.15 7.71
CA ALA A 80 53.92 -21.92 8.12
C ALA A 80 53.37 -21.14 6.91
N ALA A 81 54.10 -21.13 5.80
CA ALA A 81 53.64 -20.53 4.54
C ALA A 81 52.44 -21.29 3.95
N MET A 82 52.46 -22.63 3.95
CA MET A 82 51.33 -23.44 3.51
C MET A 82 50.08 -23.21 4.37
N LEU A 83 50.21 -23.18 5.70
CA LEU A 83 49.10 -22.89 6.59
C LEU A 83 48.51 -21.50 6.33
N LYS A 84 49.37 -20.51 6.08
CA LYS A 84 48.91 -19.16 5.73
C LYS A 84 48.13 -19.15 4.42
N ILE A 85 48.65 -19.78 3.37
CA ILE A 85 47.96 -19.86 2.07
C ILE A 85 46.63 -20.59 2.20
N GLN A 86 46.56 -21.64 3.01
CA GLN A 86 45.32 -22.37 3.24
C GLN A 86 44.30 -21.49 3.98
N ASN A 87 44.70 -20.80 5.04
CA ASN A 87 43.81 -19.88 5.75
C ASN A 87 43.33 -18.74 4.84
N ASP A 88 44.22 -18.14 4.05
CA ASP A 88 43.86 -17.08 3.10
C ASP A 88 42.86 -17.60 2.03
N ALA A 89 43.01 -18.84 1.57
CA ALA A 89 42.09 -19.48 0.63
C ALA A 89 40.74 -19.84 1.28
N GLU A 90 40.74 -20.31 2.52
CA GLU A 90 39.53 -20.58 3.29
C GLU A 90 38.74 -19.28 3.54
N ASP A 91 39.42 -18.18 3.90
CA ASP A 91 38.81 -16.87 4.06
C ASP A 91 38.18 -16.35 2.76
N GLU A 92 38.85 -16.53 1.61
CA GLU A 92 38.28 -16.16 0.30
C GLU A 92 37.03 -16.99 -0.04
N VAL A 93 37.02 -18.27 0.32
CA VAL A 93 35.85 -19.15 0.13
C VAL A 93 34.70 -18.74 1.05
N ILE A 94 34.98 -18.42 2.31
CA ILE A 94 33.99 -17.93 3.26
C ILE A 94 33.35 -16.64 2.75
N ALA A 95 34.16 -15.66 2.30
CA ALA A 95 33.66 -14.41 1.75
C ALA A 95 32.72 -14.64 0.55
N LYS A 96 33.10 -15.52 -0.39
CA LYS A 96 32.23 -15.86 -1.54
C LYS A 96 30.93 -16.55 -1.13
N LEU A 97 30.95 -17.36 -0.08
CA LEU A 97 29.75 -18.00 0.45
C LEU A 97 28.84 -17.00 1.16
N GLU A 98 29.40 -16.04 1.90
CA GLU A 98 28.65 -14.94 2.52
C GLU A 98 27.97 -14.05 1.45
N ASP A 99 28.70 -13.66 0.40
CA ASP A 99 28.16 -12.91 -0.73
C ASP A 99 27.01 -13.66 -1.42
N ASN A 100 27.17 -14.97 -1.64
CA ASN A 100 26.13 -15.80 -2.24
C ASN A 100 24.90 -15.91 -1.34
N LEU A 101 25.10 -16.04 -0.03
CA LEU A 101 24.02 -16.06 0.95
C LEU A 101 23.25 -14.73 0.94
N GLU A 102 23.94 -13.60 0.89
CA GLU A 102 23.29 -12.28 0.76
C GLU A 102 22.51 -12.17 -0.55
N TYR A 103 23.07 -12.63 -1.67
CA TYR A 103 22.39 -12.68 -2.96
C TYR A 103 21.13 -13.56 -2.92
N MET A 104 21.18 -14.72 -2.25
CA MET A 104 20.01 -15.58 -2.08
C MET A 104 18.93 -14.92 -1.22
N LYS A 105 19.29 -14.23 -0.14
CA LYS A 105 18.34 -13.45 0.68
C LYS A 105 17.71 -12.31 -0.11
N LEU A 106 18.49 -11.61 -0.93
CA LEU A 106 17.96 -10.57 -1.80
C LEU A 106 16.97 -11.15 -2.81
N THR A 107 17.27 -12.33 -3.36
CA THR A 107 16.36 -13.04 -4.28
C THR A 107 15.08 -13.47 -3.58
N GLU A 108 15.15 -13.96 -2.34
CA GLU A 108 13.98 -14.30 -1.53
C GLU A 108 13.08 -13.07 -1.29
N ASN A 109 13.67 -11.93 -0.90
CA ASN A 109 12.94 -10.69 -0.73
C ASN A 109 12.26 -10.23 -2.02
N ILE A 110 12.94 -10.34 -3.16
CA ILE A 110 12.36 -10.01 -4.48
C ILE A 110 11.13 -10.88 -4.76
N VAL A 111 11.19 -12.18 -4.48
CA VAL A 111 10.02 -13.08 -4.68
C VAL A 111 8.87 -12.69 -3.76
N SER A 112 9.15 -12.37 -2.49
CA SER A 112 8.15 -11.86 -1.54
C SER A 112 7.51 -10.56 -2.02
N ASP A 113 8.32 -9.62 -2.53
CA ASP A 113 7.84 -8.35 -3.06
C ASP A 113 6.94 -8.56 -4.29
N TYR A 114 7.29 -9.49 -5.19
CA TYR A 114 6.43 -9.84 -6.32
C TYR A 114 5.09 -10.44 -5.87
N GLN A 115 5.07 -11.28 -4.84
CA GLN A 115 3.82 -11.81 -4.27
C GLN A 115 2.98 -10.68 -3.65
N ALA A 116 3.59 -9.78 -2.88
CA ALA A 116 2.90 -8.63 -2.31
C ALA A 116 2.32 -7.70 -3.39
N ILE A 117 3.04 -7.49 -4.49
CA ILE A 117 2.54 -6.73 -5.65
C ILE A 117 1.34 -7.45 -6.27
N LEU A 118 1.40 -8.76 -6.48
CA LEU A 118 0.29 -9.53 -7.05
C LEU A 118 -0.95 -9.43 -6.17
N ASP A 119 -0.81 -9.62 -4.86
CA ASP A 119 -1.91 -9.49 -3.90
C ASP A 119 -2.51 -8.09 -3.92
N LEU A 120 -1.66 -7.05 -3.94
CA LEU A 120 -2.11 -5.65 -4.02
C LEU A 120 -2.81 -5.36 -5.35
N THR A 121 -2.34 -5.93 -6.46
CA THR A 121 -3.02 -5.77 -7.76
C THR A 121 -4.39 -6.44 -7.74
N GLN A 122 -4.52 -7.64 -7.18
CA GLN A 122 -5.80 -8.34 -7.05
C GLN A 122 -6.77 -7.53 -6.19
N GLU A 123 -6.33 -7.07 -5.02
CA GLU A 123 -7.15 -6.23 -4.13
C GLU A 123 -7.58 -4.92 -4.81
N SER A 124 -6.67 -4.32 -5.60
CA SER A 124 -6.97 -3.11 -6.38
C SER A 124 -8.05 -3.37 -7.43
N TYR A 125 -7.98 -4.48 -8.17
CA TYR A 125 -9.01 -4.86 -9.13
C TYR A 125 -10.35 -5.19 -8.48
N ASP A 126 -10.35 -5.83 -7.31
CA ASP A 126 -11.59 -6.10 -6.56
C ASP A 126 -12.25 -4.80 -6.09
N LYS A 127 -11.47 -3.86 -5.56
CA LYS A 127 -11.95 -2.52 -5.20
C LYS A 127 -12.44 -1.75 -6.42
N LEU A 128 -11.73 -1.83 -7.55
CA LEU A 128 -12.12 -1.16 -8.79
C LEU A 128 -13.42 -1.75 -9.37
N ASN A 129 -13.60 -3.06 -9.32
CA ASN A 129 -14.84 -3.73 -9.72
C ASN A 129 -16.01 -3.36 -8.79
N ALA A 130 -15.78 -3.29 -7.49
CA ALA A 130 -16.78 -2.83 -6.53
C ALA A 130 -17.17 -1.36 -6.77
N ALA A 131 -16.18 -0.48 -6.99
CA ALA A 131 -16.40 0.92 -7.33
C ALA A 131 -17.12 1.08 -8.68
N GLY A 132 -16.79 0.26 -9.67
CA GLY A 132 -17.44 0.24 -10.98
C GLY A 132 -18.92 -0.14 -10.93
N LYS A 133 -19.35 -0.93 -9.93
CA LYS A 133 -20.78 -1.22 -9.70
C LYS A 133 -21.51 -0.06 -9.02
N ILE A 134 -20.85 0.64 -8.11
CA ILE A 134 -21.48 1.69 -7.29
C ILE A 134 -21.54 3.03 -8.04
N LYS A 135 -20.50 3.37 -8.80
CA LYS A 135 -20.39 4.67 -9.47
C LYS A 135 -21.58 4.97 -10.40
N PRO A 136 -22.02 4.07 -11.30
CA PRO A 136 -23.19 4.31 -12.15
C PRO A 136 -24.49 4.47 -11.34
N GLN A 137 -24.63 3.77 -10.22
CA GLN A 137 -25.80 3.89 -9.34
C GLN A 137 -25.83 5.27 -8.67
N HIS A 138 -24.67 5.76 -8.23
CA HIS A 138 -24.57 7.08 -7.62
C HIS A 138 -24.78 8.19 -8.65
N ASP A 139 -24.22 8.05 -9.86
CA ASP A 139 -24.42 9.00 -10.96
C ASP A 139 -25.90 9.06 -11.38
N LEU A 140 -26.58 7.91 -11.49
CA LEU A 140 -28.01 7.85 -11.75
C LEU A 140 -28.82 8.51 -10.63
N LYS A 141 -28.51 8.21 -9.37
CA LYS A 141 -29.17 8.81 -8.21
C LYS A 141 -29.03 10.34 -8.23
N ALA A 142 -27.83 10.86 -8.49
CA ALA A 142 -27.58 12.29 -8.58
C ALA A 142 -28.39 12.96 -9.70
N GLN A 143 -28.49 12.31 -10.87
CA GLN A 143 -29.32 12.81 -11.98
C GLN A 143 -30.82 12.83 -11.61
N VAL A 144 -31.33 11.77 -10.97
CA VAL A 144 -32.74 11.71 -10.52
C VAL A 144 -33.04 12.76 -9.45
N GLU A 145 -32.16 12.94 -8.46
CA GLU A 145 -32.33 13.96 -7.42
C GLU A 145 -32.37 15.37 -8.02
N LYS A 146 -31.48 15.66 -8.97
CA LYS A 146 -31.49 16.94 -9.68
C LYS A 146 -32.80 17.15 -10.45
N MET A 147 -33.31 16.09 -11.07
CA MET A 147 -34.58 16.14 -11.77
C MET A 147 -35.77 16.39 -10.84
N MET A 148 -35.83 15.71 -9.70
CA MET A 148 -36.86 15.94 -8.69
C MET A 148 -36.83 17.37 -8.15
N ASN A 149 -35.63 17.90 -7.88
CA ASN A 149 -35.48 19.28 -7.43
C ASN A 149 -35.96 20.28 -8.49
N LEU A 150 -35.73 20.00 -9.78
CA LEU A 150 -36.21 20.85 -10.87
C LEU A 150 -37.74 20.80 -10.99
N VAL A 151 -38.33 19.61 -10.92
CA VAL A 151 -39.78 19.41 -10.92
C VAL A 151 -40.43 20.16 -9.76
N ALA A 152 -39.90 20.00 -8.55
CA ALA A 152 -40.43 20.68 -7.36
C ALA A 152 -40.35 22.22 -7.48
N ASN A 153 -39.24 22.73 -8.01
CA ASN A 153 -39.10 24.17 -8.27
C ASN A 153 -40.06 24.66 -9.35
N GLU A 154 -40.30 23.88 -10.41
CA GLU A 154 -41.25 24.24 -11.46
C GLU A 154 -42.70 24.21 -10.96
N GLU A 155 -43.08 23.22 -10.15
CA GLU A 155 -44.39 23.15 -9.49
C GLU A 155 -44.62 24.36 -8.58
N GLN A 156 -43.63 24.73 -7.77
CA GLN A 156 -43.71 25.92 -6.92
C GLN A 156 -43.87 27.19 -7.79
N ASN A 157 -43.08 27.33 -8.85
CA ASN A 157 -43.18 28.47 -9.76
C ASN A 157 -44.54 28.54 -10.47
N VAL A 158 -45.11 27.40 -10.88
CA VAL A 158 -46.43 27.34 -11.51
C VAL A 158 -47.52 27.69 -10.48
N TYR A 159 -47.42 27.20 -9.26
CA TYR A 159 -48.34 27.54 -8.18
C TYR A 159 -48.30 29.04 -7.86
N GLU A 160 -47.12 29.63 -7.73
CA GLU A 160 -46.94 31.07 -7.47
C GLU A 160 -47.45 31.95 -8.62
N LYS A 161 -47.19 31.54 -9.88
CA LYS A 161 -47.73 32.22 -11.06
C LYS A 161 -49.25 32.11 -11.12
N ALA A 162 -49.81 30.92 -10.93
CA ALA A 162 -51.26 30.71 -10.92
C ALA A 162 -51.93 31.53 -9.81
N LYS A 163 -51.34 31.59 -8.62
CA LYS A 163 -51.81 32.46 -7.53
C LYS A 163 -51.79 33.93 -7.93
N THR A 164 -50.70 34.41 -8.51
CA THR A 164 -50.57 35.82 -8.94
C THR A 164 -51.60 36.16 -10.03
N THR A 165 -51.69 35.34 -11.08
CA THR A 165 -52.67 35.55 -12.17
C THR A 165 -54.11 35.51 -11.67
N LEU A 166 -54.45 34.60 -10.76
CA LEU A 166 -55.79 34.52 -10.20
C LEU A 166 -56.10 35.73 -9.30
N MET A 167 -55.12 36.24 -8.55
CA MET A 167 -55.26 37.50 -7.80
C MET A 167 -55.43 38.72 -8.72
N ASP A 168 -54.70 38.77 -9.83
CA ASP A 168 -54.83 39.83 -10.83
C ASP A 168 -56.21 39.78 -11.52
N GLU A 169 -56.65 38.60 -11.97
CA GLU A 169 -57.99 38.39 -12.54
C GLU A 169 -59.10 38.77 -11.56
N ALA A 170 -58.97 38.38 -10.29
CA ALA A 170 -59.92 38.73 -9.24
C ALA A 170 -59.94 40.25 -9.03
N THR A 171 -58.78 40.90 -9.01
CA THR A 171 -58.67 42.35 -8.81
C THR A 171 -59.29 43.10 -9.98
N THR A 172 -59.02 42.70 -11.23
CA THR A 172 -59.63 43.31 -12.41
C THR A 172 -61.15 43.08 -12.41
N SER A 173 -61.62 41.86 -12.19
CA SER A 173 -63.05 41.52 -12.21
C SER A 173 -63.84 42.24 -11.12
N VAL A 174 -63.30 42.34 -9.90
CA VAL A 174 -63.94 43.09 -8.81
C VAL A 174 -63.88 44.59 -9.09
N THR A 175 -62.79 45.11 -9.67
CA THR A 175 -62.67 46.52 -10.06
C THR A 175 -63.69 46.90 -11.13
N ASP A 176 -63.87 46.06 -12.15
CA ASP A 176 -64.86 46.25 -13.22
C ASP A 176 -66.30 46.17 -12.70
N SER A 177 -66.56 45.20 -11.81
CA SER A 177 -67.86 45.06 -11.13
C SER A 177 -68.15 46.26 -10.22
N PHE A 178 -67.13 46.77 -9.51
CA PHE A 178 -67.24 47.97 -8.71
C PHE A 178 -67.45 49.21 -9.58
N GLY A 179 -66.81 49.30 -10.75
CA GLY A 179 -66.96 50.41 -11.69
C GLY A 179 -68.37 50.53 -12.27
N SER A 180 -69.00 49.39 -12.56
CA SER A 180 -70.30 49.29 -13.23
C SER A 180 -71.50 49.28 -12.29
N ASP A 181 -71.39 48.70 -11.09
CA ASP A 181 -72.54 48.48 -10.22
C ASP A 181 -72.74 49.60 -9.18
N LYS A 182 -73.77 50.43 -9.38
CA LYS A 182 -74.12 51.54 -8.48
C LYS A 182 -74.56 51.05 -7.09
N ALA A 183 -75.13 49.85 -6.98
CA ALA A 183 -75.57 49.29 -5.70
C ALA A 183 -74.36 48.89 -4.84
N LEU A 184 -73.32 48.31 -5.45
CA LEU A 184 -72.07 47.96 -4.77
C LEU A 184 -71.31 49.20 -4.29
N LYS A 185 -71.26 50.29 -5.07
CA LYS A 185 -70.65 51.56 -4.63
C LYS A 185 -71.34 52.16 -3.42
N LYS A 186 -72.68 52.16 -3.42
CA LYS A 186 -73.48 52.69 -2.32
C LYS A 186 -73.34 51.84 -1.05
N ALA A 187 -73.39 50.51 -1.18
CA ALA A 187 -73.19 49.59 -0.06
C ALA A 187 -71.77 49.66 0.52
N ALA A 188 -70.74 49.83 -0.33
CA ALA A 188 -69.36 50.01 0.11
C ALA A 188 -69.15 51.34 0.87
N LEU A 189 -69.74 52.44 0.39
CA LEU A 189 -69.73 53.74 1.07
C LEU A 189 -70.45 53.67 2.43
N GLU A 190 -71.63 53.05 2.48
CA GLU A 190 -72.39 52.86 3.72
C GLU A 190 -71.64 51.98 4.72
N SER A 191 -70.99 50.90 4.26
CA SER A 191 -70.15 50.06 5.10
C SER A 191 -68.89 50.79 5.60
N ALA A 192 -68.27 51.63 4.78
CA ALA A 192 -67.11 52.44 5.19
C ALA A 192 -67.50 53.50 6.24
N MET A 193 -68.65 54.16 6.04
CA MET A 193 -69.20 55.11 7.03
C MET A 193 -69.57 54.41 8.35
N ALA A 194 -70.11 53.18 8.30
CA ALA A 194 -70.41 52.39 9.49
C ALA A 194 -69.14 52.01 10.27
N LYS A 195 -68.05 51.64 9.58
CA LYS A 195 -66.75 51.32 10.20
C LYS A 195 -66.10 52.57 10.85
N LEU A 196 -66.16 53.73 10.18
CA LEU A 196 -65.62 55.00 10.70
C LEU A 196 -66.40 55.55 11.90
N THR A 197 -67.69 55.23 12.00
CA THR A 197 -68.57 55.67 13.11
C THR A 197 -68.60 54.70 14.30
N GLY A 198 -67.74 53.67 14.32
CA GLY A 198 -67.60 52.73 15.43
C GLY A 198 -68.77 51.75 15.60
N LYS A 199 -69.69 51.68 14.63
CA LYS A 199 -70.78 50.68 14.61
C LYS A 199 -70.24 49.37 14.03
N LYS A 200 -70.74 48.23 14.53
CA LYS A 200 -70.38 46.90 14.04
C LYS A 200 -70.80 46.79 12.56
N ALA A 201 -69.83 46.97 11.66
CA ALA A 201 -70.10 46.92 10.23
C ALA A 201 -70.51 45.51 9.81
N ALA A 202 -71.57 45.41 9.01
CA ALA A 202 -71.87 44.19 8.28
C ALA A 202 -70.70 43.85 7.34
N VAL A 203 -70.62 42.59 6.91
CA VAL A 203 -69.54 42.04 6.05
C VAL A 203 -69.20 43.01 4.92
N ASP A 204 -67.90 43.27 4.73
CA ASP A 204 -67.43 44.23 3.73
C ASP A 204 -67.88 43.78 2.32
N PRO A 205 -68.68 44.60 1.61
CA PRO A 205 -69.26 44.20 0.33
C PRO A 205 -68.20 43.99 -0.76
N VAL A 206 -67.03 44.64 -0.66
CA VAL A 206 -65.91 44.41 -1.59
C VAL A 206 -65.24 43.08 -1.27
N GLN A 207 -65.04 42.76 0.01
CA GLN A 207 -64.53 41.45 0.43
C GLN A 207 -65.49 40.32 0.04
N ALA A 208 -66.81 40.54 0.16
CA ALA A 208 -67.82 39.60 -0.29
C ALA A 208 -67.81 39.39 -1.82
N ALA A 209 -67.55 40.46 -2.59
CA ALA A 209 -67.38 40.37 -4.05
C ALA A 209 -66.16 39.51 -4.43
N PHE A 210 -65.02 39.70 -3.77
CA PHE A 210 -63.85 38.82 -3.93
C PHE A 210 -64.18 37.37 -3.58
N VAL A 211 -64.77 37.10 -2.42
CA VAL A 211 -65.15 35.73 -2.00
C VAL A 211 -66.11 35.08 -3.02
N SER A 212 -67.07 35.84 -3.55
CA SER A 212 -67.99 35.35 -4.57
C SER A 212 -67.30 35.02 -5.90
N PHE A 213 -66.28 35.79 -6.29
CA PHE A 213 -65.45 35.52 -7.46
C PHE A 213 -64.67 34.22 -7.30
N PHE A 214 -64.00 34.03 -6.15
CA PHE A 214 -63.29 32.78 -5.85
C PHE A 214 -64.23 31.56 -5.80
N GLN A 215 -65.43 31.71 -5.23
CA GLN A 215 -66.43 30.64 -5.21
C GLN A 215 -66.94 30.27 -6.61
N LYS A 216 -67.19 31.27 -7.47
CA LYS A 216 -67.59 31.03 -8.87
C LYS A 216 -66.48 30.37 -9.67
N LYS A 217 -65.25 30.90 -9.63
CA LYS A 217 -64.08 30.30 -10.28
C LYS A 217 -63.81 28.88 -9.78
N ALA A 218 -63.93 28.61 -8.48
CA ALA A 218 -63.80 27.26 -7.94
C ALA A 218 -64.90 26.30 -8.45
N SER A 219 -66.13 26.81 -8.65
CA SER A 219 -67.23 26.02 -9.20
C SER A 219 -67.10 25.77 -10.70
N GLU A 220 -66.46 26.69 -11.44
CA GLU A 220 -66.14 26.57 -12.86
C GLU A 220 -64.96 25.61 -13.09
N ALA A 221 -63.93 25.68 -12.24
CA ALA A 221 -62.82 24.74 -12.24
C ALA A 221 -63.30 23.29 -12.03
N LYS A 222 -64.23 23.05 -11.08
CA LYS A 222 -64.84 21.73 -10.86
C LYS A 222 -65.67 21.20 -12.04
N LYS A 223 -66.11 22.07 -12.95
CA LYS A 223 -66.90 21.70 -14.13
C LYS A 223 -66.05 21.52 -15.38
N SER A 224 -64.83 22.06 -15.38
CA SER A 224 -63.90 22.03 -16.51
C SER A 224 -62.75 21.04 -16.31
N ASP A 225 -62.96 20.00 -15.50
CA ASP A 225 -62.03 18.87 -15.31
C ASP A 225 -61.95 17.96 -16.57
N ASP A 226 -61.85 18.58 -17.74
CA ASP A 226 -61.32 17.96 -18.93
C ASP A 226 -59.80 18.00 -18.76
N GLY A 227 -59.18 16.88 -18.39
CA GLY A 227 -57.75 16.75 -18.12
C GLY A 227 -56.80 17.15 -19.27
N SER A 228 -57.28 17.82 -20.32
CA SER A 228 -56.51 18.38 -21.43
C SER A 228 -55.56 19.50 -21.01
N GLU A 229 -55.94 20.37 -20.06
CA GLU A 229 -55.02 21.41 -19.57
C GLU A 229 -53.89 20.81 -18.72
N GLU A 230 -54.20 19.82 -17.89
CA GLU A 230 -53.20 19.08 -17.10
C GLU A 230 -52.29 18.23 -18.00
N ALA A 231 -52.84 17.61 -19.05
CA ALA A 231 -52.06 16.88 -20.05
C ALA A 231 -51.13 17.81 -20.84
N GLY A 232 -51.59 19.00 -21.24
CA GLY A 232 -50.76 20.00 -21.91
C GLY A 232 -49.64 20.55 -21.02
N ARG A 233 -49.93 20.78 -19.72
CA ARG A 233 -48.91 21.20 -18.74
C ARG A 233 -47.90 20.09 -18.47
N ARG A 234 -48.35 18.84 -18.33
CA ARG A 234 -47.46 17.67 -18.22
C ARG A 234 -46.60 17.49 -19.46
N ALA A 235 -47.15 17.62 -20.66
CA ALA A 235 -46.39 17.52 -21.90
C ALA A 235 -45.32 18.63 -22.02
N ALA A 236 -45.64 19.87 -21.64
CA ALA A 236 -44.68 20.97 -21.61
C ALA A 236 -43.57 20.75 -20.57
N MET A 237 -43.91 20.19 -19.41
CA MET A 237 -42.94 19.81 -18.38
C MET A 237 -42.03 18.69 -18.87
N LEU A 238 -42.59 17.62 -19.46
CA LEU A 238 -41.83 16.52 -20.06
C LEU A 238 -40.89 16.99 -21.16
N ALA A 239 -41.30 17.94 -22.00
CA ALA A 239 -40.46 18.52 -23.04
C ALA A 239 -39.25 19.29 -22.46
N LYS A 240 -39.45 20.08 -21.39
CA LYS A 240 -38.35 20.77 -20.70
C LYS A 240 -37.42 19.79 -20.00
N LEU A 241 -37.99 18.81 -19.31
CA LEU A 241 -37.27 17.74 -18.63
C LEU A 241 -36.38 16.97 -19.62
N ASN A 242 -36.91 16.61 -20.79
CA ASN A 242 -36.14 15.96 -21.85
C ASN A 242 -35.08 16.88 -22.47
N GLY A 243 -35.35 18.18 -22.64
CA GLY A 243 -34.34 19.14 -23.11
C GLY A 243 -33.17 19.30 -22.14
N ILE A 244 -33.42 19.23 -20.83
CA ILE A 244 -32.37 19.26 -19.81
C ILE A 244 -31.61 17.93 -19.80
N ALA A 245 -32.32 16.80 -19.92
CA ALA A 245 -31.70 15.48 -20.05
C ALA A 245 -30.75 15.40 -21.25
N GLU A 246 -31.10 16.04 -22.37
CA GLU A 246 -30.23 16.18 -23.54
C GLU A 246 -29.02 17.08 -23.28
N SER A 247 -29.24 18.26 -22.69
CA SER A 247 -28.15 19.21 -22.42
C SER A 247 -27.13 18.71 -21.40
N GLU A 248 -27.56 17.88 -20.46
CA GLU A 248 -26.73 17.37 -19.37
C GLU A 248 -26.26 15.93 -19.59
N SER A 249 -26.53 15.36 -20.77
CA SER A 249 -26.15 13.98 -21.14
C SER A 249 -26.60 12.95 -20.09
N MET A 250 -27.84 13.07 -19.62
CA MET A 250 -28.41 12.13 -18.65
C MET A 250 -28.59 10.74 -19.29
N LEU A 251 -28.52 9.71 -18.45
CA LEU A 251 -28.64 8.30 -18.86
C LEU A 251 -30.07 7.90 -19.29
N PHE A 252 -31.06 8.77 -19.08
CA PHE A 252 -32.46 8.48 -19.37
C PHE A 252 -33.23 9.70 -19.85
N ARG A 253 -34.29 9.45 -20.62
CA ARG A 253 -35.29 10.42 -21.09
C ARG A 253 -36.69 9.92 -20.75
N PHE A 254 -37.65 10.83 -20.63
CA PHE A 254 -39.03 10.48 -20.38
C PHE A 254 -39.79 10.26 -21.70
N ASP A 255 -40.57 9.18 -21.77
CA ASP A 255 -41.49 8.95 -22.88
C ASP A 255 -42.74 9.85 -22.78
N GLU A 256 -43.62 9.78 -23.79
CA GLU A 256 -44.86 10.57 -23.84
C GLU A 256 -45.82 10.28 -22.66
N SER A 257 -45.61 9.17 -21.95
CA SER A 257 -46.37 8.78 -20.76
C SER A 257 -45.67 9.18 -19.45
N GLY A 258 -44.48 9.79 -19.52
CA GLY A 258 -43.69 10.19 -18.36
C GLY A 258 -42.88 9.07 -17.72
N ASN A 259 -42.66 7.95 -18.41
CA ASN A 259 -41.80 6.86 -17.92
C ASN A 259 -40.34 7.08 -18.34
N PRO A 260 -39.37 6.85 -17.44
CA PRO A 260 -37.96 6.94 -17.79
C PRO A 260 -37.54 5.78 -18.70
N LYS A 261 -36.99 6.11 -19.87
CA LYS A 261 -36.31 5.20 -20.80
C LYS A 261 -34.82 5.51 -20.80
N LEU A 262 -34.01 4.47 -20.67
CA LEU A 262 -32.56 4.58 -20.83
C LEU A 262 -32.25 5.01 -22.26
N VAL A 263 -31.36 5.98 -22.40
CA VAL A 263 -30.82 6.42 -23.68
C VAL A 263 -29.44 5.81 -23.79
N ALA A 264 -29.23 5.02 -24.86
CA ALA A 264 -27.96 4.39 -25.17
C ALA A 264 -26.91 5.42 -25.60
#